data_AF-A0A954UY37-F1
#
_entry.id   AF-A0A954UY37-F1
#
_cell.length_a   1.000
_cell.length_b   1.000
_cell.length_c   1.000
_cell.angle_alpha   90.00
_cell.angle_beta   90.00
_cell.angle_gamma   90.00
#
_symmetry.space_group_name_H-M   'P 1'
#
loop_
_entity.id
_entity.type
_entity.pdbx_description
1 polymer ?
#
loop_
_entity_poly.entity_id
_entity_poly.type
_entity_poly.pdbx_seq_one_letter_code
_entity_poly.pdbx_strand_id
1 'polypeptide(L)'
;MSTLRLIVSVQLLVFLGLLGYTNVSAQDAPVPAQATLNSEGDQIWVTRSGVAEPIITQVAPIDHRPYLHPIVAPDGRGVLTELSPEHHLHQTGIYWGFSRVNGRDYFLNPEGSYWKRVSVSVLKPEAKNAADTIQWQTVYDLLDEQGSSIMRESQIWTLRVDVDRYVLDLQWNGEALIGLTMGKYDYGGLFVRMPWKPEMQGEVVNNARQRDERAE
;
A
#
# COMPACT_ATOMS: atom_id res chain seq x y z
N MET A 1 14.23 26.87 13.61
CA MET A 1 13.77 26.34 12.32
C MET A 1 12.51 25.54 12.58
N SER A 2 11.37 25.93 12.00
CA SER A 2 10.10 25.20 12.11
C SER A 2 10.11 24.04 11.11
N THR A 3 10.01 22.81 11.60
CA THR A 3 9.89 21.62 10.74
C THR A 3 8.51 21.60 10.08
N LEU A 4 8.45 21.64 8.75
CA LEU A 4 7.20 21.46 8.01
C LEU A 4 6.85 19.97 7.97
N ARG A 5 5.62 19.62 8.35
CA ARG A 5 5.09 18.25 8.27
C ARG A 5 3.88 18.22 7.35
N LEU A 6 3.92 17.37 6.33
CA LEU A 6 2.77 17.10 5.46
C LEU A 6 2.13 15.78 5.90
N ILE A 7 0.80 15.78 6.09
CA ILE A 7 0.01 14.59 6.42
C ILE A 7 -1.02 14.41 5.29
N VAL A 8 -1.09 13.20 4.73
CA VAL A 8 -2.10 12.80 3.75
C VAL A 8 -2.75 11.51 4.24
N SER A 9 -4.07 11.44 4.22
CA SER A 9 -4.82 10.22 4.55
C SER A 9 -5.64 9.79 3.34
N VAL A 10 -5.49 8.53 2.93
CA VAL A 10 -6.20 7.92 1.80
C VAL A 10 -6.87 6.64 2.28
N GLN A 11 -8.13 6.46 1.94
CA GLN A 11 -8.88 5.23 2.20
C GLN A 11 -9.07 4.47 0.89
N LEU A 12 -8.55 3.24 0.83
CA LEU A 12 -8.70 2.35 -0.32
C LEU A 12 -9.69 1.22 0.01
N LEU A 13 -10.75 1.14 -0.78
CA LEU A 13 -11.77 0.10 -0.69
C LEU A 13 -11.62 -0.84 -1.89
N VAL A 14 -11.39 -2.14 -1.65
CA VAL A 14 -11.30 -3.14 -2.71
C VAL A 14 -12.51 -4.06 -2.66
N PHE A 15 -13.33 -4.04 -3.72
CA PHE A 15 -14.55 -4.84 -3.85
C PHE A 15 -14.41 -5.88 -4.98
N LEU A 16 -14.84 -7.11 -4.75
CA LEU A 16 -15.17 -8.07 -5.82
C LEU A 16 -16.53 -8.70 -5.54
N GLY A 17 -17.54 -8.36 -6.35
CA GLY A 17 -18.90 -8.92 -6.21
C GLY A 17 -19.33 -9.65 -7.48
N LEU A 18 -19.65 -10.94 -7.36
CA LEU A 18 -20.50 -11.66 -8.32
C LEU A 18 -21.95 -11.52 -7.83
N LEU A 19 -22.81 -10.90 -8.63
CA LEU A 19 -24.26 -10.84 -8.39
C LEU A 19 -24.86 -12.25 -8.59
N GLY A 20 -24.82 -13.05 -7.54
CA GLY A 20 -25.52 -14.32 -7.43
C GLY A 20 -26.32 -14.35 -6.12
N TYR A 21 -27.65 -14.26 -6.21
CA TYR A 21 -28.53 -14.42 -5.06
C TYR A 21 -28.55 -15.89 -4.63
N THR A 22 -27.80 -16.22 -3.58
CA THR A 22 -28.01 -17.43 -2.80
C THR A 22 -28.23 -17.05 -1.35
N ASN A 23 -29.30 -17.56 -0.76
CA ASN A 23 -29.58 -17.44 0.68
C ASN A 23 -28.43 -18.10 1.46
N VAL A 24 -27.51 -17.29 1.99
CA VAL A 24 -26.46 -17.76 2.90
C VAL A 24 -26.93 -17.53 4.33
N SER A 25 -27.40 -18.60 4.95
CA SER A 25 -27.57 -18.69 6.41
C SER A 25 -26.37 -19.43 6.98
N ALA A 26 -25.35 -18.69 7.42
CA ALA A 26 -24.48 -18.96 8.58
C ALA A 26 -23.32 -17.93 8.58
N GLN A 27 -23.40 -16.93 9.47
CA GLN A 27 -22.28 -16.18 10.06
C GLN A 27 -21.29 -15.53 9.04
N ASP A 28 -21.35 -14.24 8.70
CA ASP A 28 -21.16 -13.03 9.55
C ASP A 28 -20.17 -13.17 10.73
N ALA A 29 -19.41 -14.28 10.81
CA ALA A 29 -18.34 -14.40 11.76
C ALA A 29 -17.10 -13.70 11.19
N PRO A 30 -16.52 -12.78 11.94
CA PRO A 30 -15.29 -12.13 11.51
C PRO A 30 -14.17 -13.15 11.38
N VAL A 31 -13.33 -13.00 10.36
CA VAL A 31 -12.19 -13.90 10.19
C VAL A 31 -11.01 -13.29 10.93
N PRO A 32 -10.56 -13.88 12.06
CA PRO A 32 -9.42 -13.36 12.78
C PRO A 32 -8.22 -13.31 11.85
N ALA A 33 -7.40 -12.28 11.99
CA ALA A 33 -6.23 -12.10 11.16
C ALA A 33 -5.07 -11.58 12.02
N GLN A 34 -3.85 -11.87 11.57
CA GLN A 34 -2.62 -11.51 12.26
C GLN A 34 -1.60 -10.92 11.29
N ALA A 35 -0.91 -9.86 11.71
CA ALA A 35 0.30 -9.36 11.06
C ALA A 35 1.54 -9.80 11.84
N THR A 36 2.51 -10.35 11.12
CA THR A 36 3.78 -10.80 11.66
C THR A 36 4.92 -10.24 10.82
N LEU A 37 5.92 -9.64 11.46
CA LEU A 37 7.19 -9.31 10.81
C LEU A 37 8.01 -10.60 10.63
N ASN A 38 8.48 -10.85 9.42
CA ASN A 38 9.31 -12.03 9.14
C ASN A 38 10.66 -11.95 9.87
N SER A 39 11.38 -13.08 9.93
CA SER A 39 12.67 -13.16 10.63
C SER A 39 13.76 -12.28 10.04
N GLU A 40 13.68 -11.95 8.76
CA GLU A 40 14.62 -11.06 8.07
C GLU A 40 14.33 -9.57 8.35
N GLY A 41 13.14 -9.27 8.89
CA GLY A 41 12.73 -7.92 9.26
C GLY A 41 12.44 -7.03 8.07
N ASP A 42 12.14 -7.60 6.91
CA ASP A 42 11.92 -6.89 5.64
C ASP A 42 10.55 -7.14 5.01
N GLN A 43 9.74 -8.01 5.62
CA GLN A 43 8.37 -8.24 5.19
C GLN A 43 7.42 -8.35 6.36
N ILE A 44 6.24 -7.76 6.23
CA ILE A 44 5.12 -8.04 7.11
C ILE A 44 4.11 -8.90 6.36
N TRP A 45 3.80 -10.05 6.94
CA TRP A 45 2.82 -10.97 6.43
C TRP A 45 1.53 -10.83 7.23
N VAL A 46 0.44 -10.56 6.52
CA VAL A 46 -0.90 -10.66 7.09
C VAL A 46 -1.48 -12.02 6.75
N THR A 47 -1.75 -12.84 7.76
CA THR A 47 -2.43 -14.13 7.62
C THR A 47 -3.85 -14.04 8.16
N ARG A 48 -4.73 -14.86 7.59
CA ARG A 48 -6.13 -15.00 8.00
C ARG A 48 -6.32 -16.37 8.64
N SER A 49 -7.13 -16.46 9.69
CA SER A 49 -7.39 -17.73 10.40
C SER A 49 -7.82 -18.83 9.43
N GLY A 50 -7.20 -20.01 9.54
CA GLY A 50 -7.44 -21.14 8.63
C GLY A 50 -6.73 -21.05 7.27
N VAL A 51 -6.01 -19.95 6.99
CA VAL A 51 -5.19 -19.78 5.79
C VAL A 51 -3.72 -19.72 6.20
N ALA A 52 -2.92 -20.68 5.71
CA ALA A 52 -1.50 -20.76 6.06
C ALA A 52 -0.68 -19.66 5.39
N GLU A 53 -0.97 -19.36 4.12
CA GLU A 53 -0.25 -18.37 3.33
C GLU A 53 -0.71 -16.93 3.62
N PRO A 54 0.18 -15.93 3.50
CA PRO A 54 -0.17 -14.53 3.64
C PRO A 54 -1.22 -14.09 2.60
N ILE A 55 -2.26 -13.38 3.06
CA ILE A 55 -3.26 -12.75 2.19
C ILE A 55 -2.81 -11.35 1.72
N ILE A 56 -1.98 -10.66 2.51
CA ILE A 56 -1.36 -9.39 2.16
C ILE A 56 0.10 -9.43 2.63
N THR A 57 1.01 -9.02 1.77
CA THR A 57 2.42 -8.86 2.10
C THR A 57 2.85 -7.41 1.90
N GLN A 58 3.35 -6.79 2.96
CA GLN A 58 4.18 -5.59 2.87
C GLN A 58 5.61 -6.03 2.64
N VAL A 59 6.18 -5.65 1.50
CA VAL A 59 7.61 -5.78 1.21
C VAL A 59 8.27 -4.45 1.52
N ALA A 60 9.29 -4.47 2.35
CA ALA A 60 9.98 -3.29 2.86
C ALA A 60 11.50 -3.57 2.92
N PRO A 61 12.19 -3.68 1.76
CA PRO A 61 13.62 -3.94 1.66
C PRO A 61 14.45 -2.74 2.14
N ILE A 62 15.71 -2.99 2.52
CA ILE A 62 16.60 -1.96 3.09
C ILE A 62 16.90 -0.81 2.10
N ASP A 63 16.98 -1.13 0.82
CA ASP A 63 17.48 -0.32 -0.27
C ASP A 63 16.53 -0.32 -1.49
N HIS A 64 15.23 -0.41 -1.23
CA HIS A 64 14.22 -0.21 -2.25
C HIS A 64 12.92 0.32 -1.61
N ARG A 65 12.13 1.08 -2.38
CA ARG A 65 10.85 1.65 -1.96
C ARG A 65 9.91 0.56 -1.40
N PRO A 66 9.19 0.80 -0.29
CA PRO A 66 8.24 -0.17 0.24
C PRO A 66 7.00 -0.29 -0.66
N TYR A 67 6.42 -1.49 -0.71
CA TYR A 67 5.20 -1.76 -1.46
C TYR A 67 4.37 -2.91 -0.87
N LEU A 68 3.09 -2.97 -1.23
CA LEU A 68 2.21 -4.10 -0.94
C LEU A 68 2.08 -5.01 -2.17
N HIS A 69 2.62 -6.22 -2.07
CA HIS A 69 2.42 -7.30 -3.04
C HIS A 69 2.91 -8.63 -2.44
N PRO A 70 2.18 -9.75 -2.62
CA PRO A 70 0.85 -9.84 -3.21
C PRO A 70 -0.25 -9.30 -2.28
N ILE A 71 -1.40 -8.97 -2.88
CA ILE A 71 -2.70 -8.89 -2.18
C ILE A 71 -3.58 -9.98 -2.80
N VAL A 72 -3.80 -11.07 -2.09
CA VAL A 72 -4.63 -12.20 -2.54
C VAL A 72 -6.10 -11.81 -2.42
N ALA A 73 -6.95 -12.14 -3.40
CA ALA A 73 -8.39 -11.83 -3.32
C ALA A 73 -9.04 -12.51 -2.09
N PRO A 74 -10.10 -11.92 -1.49
CA PRO A 74 -10.79 -12.51 -0.32
C PRO A 74 -11.26 -13.96 -0.51
N ASP A 75 -11.62 -14.33 -1.74
CA ASP A 75 -12.04 -15.67 -2.14
C ASP A 75 -10.88 -16.64 -2.42
N GLY A 76 -9.63 -16.16 -2.37
CA GLY A 76 -8.41 -16.93 -2.59
C GLY A 76 -8.12 -17.30 -4.04
N ARG A 77 -8.92 -16.85 -5.02
CA ARG A 77 -8.82 -17.32 -6.42
C ARG A 77 -7.95 -16.45 -7.33
N GLY A 78 -7.28 -15.44 -6.81
CA GLY A 78 -6.42 -14.57 -7.59
C GLY A 78 -5.60 -13.60 -6.74
N VAL A 79 -4.73 -12.85 -7.41
CA VAL A 79 -3.95 -11.76 -6.81
C VAL A 79 -4.43 -10.45 -7.41
N LEU A 80 -4.69 -9.47 -6.57
CA LEU A 80 -5.25 -8.16 -6.91
C LEU A 80 -4.18 -7.14 -7.33
N THR A 81 -2.90 -7.48 -7.11
CA THR A 81 -1.75 -6.64 -7.44
C THR A 81 -0.76 -7.38 -8.36
N GLU A 82 -0.04 -6.63 -9.19
CA GLU A 82 0.99 -7.16 -10.09
C GLU A 82 2.36 -6.56 -9.75
N LEU A 83 3.41 -7.38 -9.89
CA LEU A 83 4.79 -7.02 -9.60
C LEU A 83 5.61 -6.93 -10.89
N SER A 84 6.18 -5.76 -11.14
CA SER A 84 7.23 -5.49 -12.15
C SER A 84 6.97 -6.15 -13.52
N PRO A 85 5.85 -5.82 -14.20
CA PRO A 85 5.57 -6.33 -15.53
C PRO A 85 6.66 -5.88 -16.52
N GLU A 86 6.87 -6.66 -17.59
CA GLU A 86 7.97 -6.48 -18.57
C GLU A 86 8.09 -5.05 -19.11
N HIS A 87 6.97 -4.36 -19.33
CA HIS A 87 6.94 -3.01 -19.88
C HIS A 87 7.00 -1.88 -18.83
N HIS A 88 6.93 -2.21 -17.53
CA HIS A 88 6.97 -1.23 -16.42
C HIS A 88 7.60 -1.82 -15.14
N LEU A 89 8.89 -2.18 -15.22
CA LEU A 89 9.61 -2.87 -14.13
C LEU A 89 9.59 -2.16 -12.77
N HIS A 90 9.42 -0.83 -12.75
CA HIS A 90 9.38 -0.02 -11.53
C HIS A 90 8.02 -0.09 -10.78
N GLN A 91 6.99 -0.68 -11.37
CA GLN A 91 5.65 -0.76 -10.77
C GLN A 91 5.54 -2.01 -9.89
N THR A 92 5.29 -1.83 -8.59
CA THR A 92 5.33 -2.91 -7.59
C THR A 92 4.05 -2.92 -6.76
N GLY A 93 3.00 -3.59 -7.22
CA GLY A 93 1.71 -3.66 -6.52
C GLY A 93 1.17 -2.30 -6.07
N ILE A 94 0.95 -2.11 -4.76
CA ILE A 94 0.58 -0.79 -4.21
C ILE A 94 1.79 -0.11 -3.60
N TYR A 95 2.05 1.14 -3.99
CA TYR A 95 3.14 1.94 -3.41
C TYR A 95 2.80 3.43 -3.42
N TRP A 96 3.62 4.22 -2.73
CA TRP A 96 3.57 5.69 -2.74
C TRP A 96 4.89 6.25 -3.27
N GLY A 97 4.85 7.29 -4.12
CA GLY A 97 6.07 7.99 -4.54
C GLY A 97 5.79 9.36 -5.14
N PHE A 98 6.76 10.28 -5.12
CA PHE A 98 6.63 11.61 -5.74
C PHE A 98 7.59 11.79 -6.90
N SER A 99 7.18 12.47 -7.96
CA SER A 99 8.02 12.64 -9.16
C SER A 99 8.96 13.85 -9.14
N ARG A 100 8.73 14.86 -8.29
CA ARG A 100 9.52 16.11 -8.31
C ARG A 100 9.75 16.69 -6.92
N VAL A 101 10.36 15.93 -6.02
CA VAL A 101 10.82 16.48 -4.73
C VAL A 101 12.21 17.05 -4.95
N ASN A 102 12.36 18.37 -4.84
CA ASN A 102 13.58 19.09 -5.25
C ASN A 102 14.05 18.75 -6.68
N GLY A 103 13.09 18.49 -7.58
CA GLY A 103 13.35 18.13 -8.97
C GLY A 103 13.72 16.66 -9.21
N ARG A 104 13.87 15.84 -8.16
CA ARG A 104 14.21 14.41 -8.26
C ARG A 104 12.94 13.53 -8.27
N ASP A 105 12.98 12.47 -9.08
CA ASP A 105 11.86 11.55 -9.29
C ASP A 105 11.99 10.29 -8.44
N TYR A 106 11.22 10.22 -7.37
CA TYR A 106 11.13 9.05 -6.49
C TYR A 106 10.01 8.09 -6.91
N PHE A 107 9.19 8.45 -7.90
CA PHE A 107 8.10 7.63 -8.41
C PHE A 107 8.59 6.57 -9.39
N LEU A 108 9.49 6.94 -10.30
CA LEU A 108 10.05 6.01 -11.30
C LEU A 108 11.31 5.27 -10.84
N ASN A 109 11.97 5.74 -9.78
CA ASN A 109 13.23 5.21 -9.29
C ASN A 109 13.05 4.63 -7.88
N PRO A 110 12.73 3.32 -7.76
CA PRO A 110 12.47 2.69 -6.48
C PRO A 110 13.73 2.20 -5.76
N GLU A 111 14.91 2.29 -6.36
CA GLU A 111 16.15 1.69 -5.87
C GLU A 111 16.85 2.46 -4.73
N GLY A 112 17.90 1.85 -4.17
CA GLY A 112 18.58 2.28 -2.95
C GLY A 112 19.34 3.60 -3.02
N SER A 113 19.56 4.14 -4.23
CA SER A 113 20.09 5.49 -4.42
C SER A 113 19.02 6.58 -4.25
N TYR A 114 17.77 6.19 -4.06
CA TYR A 114 16.62 7.07 -3.79
C TYR A 114 15.96 6.75 -2.47
N TRP A 115 15.94 5.49 -2.05
CA TRP A 115 15.16 5.03 -0.90
C TRP A 115 16.03 4.29 0.10
N LYS A 116 15.91 4.66 1.38
CA LYS A 116 16.59 3.97 2.47
C LYS A 116 15.62 3.67 3.59
N ARG A 117 15.47 2.39 3.93
CA ARG A 117 14.62 1.98 5.04
C ARG A 117 15.18 2.47 6.37
N VAL A 118 14.32 3.07 7.18
CA VAL A 118 14.59 3.46 8.57
C VAL A 118 14.02 2.40 9.52
N SER A 119 12.77 2.00 9.34
CA SER A 119 12.15 0.97 10.17
C SER A 119 10.93 0.31 9.51
N VAL A 120 10.62 -0.88 10.01
CA VAL A 120 9.41 -1.65 9.70
C VAL A 120 8.89 -2.18 11.03
N SER A 121 7.60 -2.00 11.30
CA SER A 121 7.02 -2.43 12.58
C SER A 121 5.55 -2.80 12.45
N VAL A 122 5.14 -3.79 13.24
CA VAL A 122 3.73 -4.10 13.44
C VAL A 122 3.25 -3.31 14.66
N LEU A 123 2.22 -2.49 14.48
CA LEU A 123 1.68 -1.61 15.52
C LEU A 123 0.51 -2.27 16.27
N LYS A 124 -0.37 -2.94 15.52
CA LYS A 124 -1.49 -3.71 16.05
C LYS A 124 -1.52 -5.06 15.32
N PRO A 125 -1.01 -6.13 15.96
CA PRO A 125 -0.72 -7.39 15.27
C PRO A 125 -1.96 -8.24 15.03
N GLU A 126 -3.05 -8.03 15.74
CA GLU A 126 -4.20 -8.94 15.71
C GLU A 126 -5.52 -8.20 15.51
N ALA A 127 -6.37 -8.76 14.66
CA ALA A 127 -7.79 -8.48 14.61
C ALA A 127 -8.54 -9.75 15.01
N LYS A 128 -9.32 -9.70 16.10
CA LYS A 128 -10.07 -10.85 16.63
C LYS A 128 -11.50 -10.88 16.10
N ASN A 129 -12.02 -9.73 15.70
CA ASN A 129 -13.35 -9.58 15.12
C ASN A 129 -13.38 -8.55 13.97
N ALA A 130 -14.53 -8.35 13.34
CA ALA A 130 -14.69 -7.56 12.10
C ALA A 130 -14.60 -6.05 12.36
N ALA A 131 -14.84 -5.63 13.61
CA ALA A 131 -14.64 -4.24 14.02
C ALA A 131 -13.16 -3.95 14.32
N ASP A 132 -12.36 -4.99 14.58
CA ASP A 132 -10.93 -4.84 14.80
C ASP A 132 -10.19 -4.54 13.49
N THR A 133 -8.94 -4.12 13.66
CA THR A 133 -8.05 -3.74 12.58
C THR A 133 -6.66 -4.27 12.89
N ILE A 134 -5.91 -4.52 11.83
CA ILE A 134 -4.46 -4.76 11.89
C ILE A 134 -3.79 -3.46 11.48
N GLN A 135 -2.67 -3.11 12.13
CA GLN A 135 -1.90 -1.94 11.77
C GLN A 135 -0.41 -2.23 11.72
N TRP A 136 0.25 -1.68 10.71
CA TRP A 136 1.69 -1.69 10.58
C TRP A 136 2.22 -0.39 10.01
N GLN A 137 3.53 -0.19 10.14
CA GLN A 137 4.23 1.02 9.71
C GLN A 137 5.52 0.69 8.97
N THR A 138 5.76 1.42 7.89
CA THR A 138 7.09 1.55 7.26
C THR A 138 7.58 2.98 7.37
N VAL A 139 8.87 3.16 7.61
CA VAL A 139 9.54 4.48 7.63
C VAL A 139 10.75 4.43 6.71
N TYR A 140 10.85 5.40 5.80
CA TYR A 140 11.89 5.48 4.79
C TYR A 140 12.43 6.90 4.68
N ASP A 141 13.72 7.03 4.43
CA ASP A 141 14.33 8.28 3.98
C ASP A 141 14.38 8.30 2.45
N LEU A 142 13.98 9.44 1.88
CA LEU A 142 14.22 9.79 0.49
C LEU A 142 15.58 10.47 0.39
N LEU A 143 16.42 10.02 -0.53
CA LEU A 143 17.82 10.43 -0.68
C LEU A 143 18.02 11.38 -1.87
N ASP A 144 18.89 12.38 -1.72
CA ASP A 144 19.39 13.18 -2.85
C ASP A 144 20.44 12.42 -3.69
N GLU A 145 20.97 13.09 -4.71
CA GLU A 145 22.02 12.56 -5.59
C GLU A 145 23.32 12.19 -4.87
N GLN A 146 23.58 12.79 -3.70
CA GLN A 146 24.74 12.52 -2.87
C GLN A 146 24.48 11.42 -1.84
N GLY A 147 23.26 10.88 -1.79
CA GLY A 147 22.84 9.86 -0.82
C GLY A 147 22.45 10.42 0.56
N SER A 148 22.26 11.74 0.68
CA SER A 148 21.83 12.37 1.93
C SER A 148 20.30 12.34 2.05
N SER A 149 19.78 12.06 3.24
CA SER A 149 18.34 12.07 3.50
C SER A 149 17.76 13.49 3.41
N ILE A 150 16.80 13.72 2.52
CA ILE A 150 16.13 15.02 2.34
C ILE A 150 14.72 15.07 2.92
N MET A 151 14.04 13.93 2.97
CA MET A 151 12.71 13.77 3.54
C MET A 151 12.61 12.42 4.23
N ARG A 152 11.94 12.38 5.37
CA ARG A 152 11.53 11.13 6.03
C ARG A 152 10.05 10.89 5.80
N GLU A 153 9.74 9.78 5.17
CA GLU A 153 8.40 9.29 4.94
C GLU A 153 8.00 8.27 6.00
N SER A 154 6.76 8.33 6.46
CA SER A 154 6.10 7.25 7.20
C SER A 154 4.77 6.89 6.55
N GLN A 155 4.55 5.60 6.35
CA GLN A 155 3.26 5.03 5.97
C GLN A 155 2.75 4.17 7.11
N ILE A 156 1.55 4.48 7.61
CA ILE A 156 0.79 3.60 8.50
C ILE A 156 -0.36 3.02 7.70
N TRP A 157 -0.39 1.70 7.61
CA TRP A 157 -1.47 0.95 6.99
C TRP A 157 -2.39 0.42 8.06
N THR A 158 -3.70 0.63 7.89
CA THR A 158 -4.75 0.03 8.71
C THR A 158 -5.60 -0.88 7.84
N LEU A 159 -5.66 -2.15 8.20
CA LEU A 159 -6.42 -3.16 7.48
C LEU A 159 -7.61 -3.61 8.30
N ARG A 160 -8.79 -3.62 7.67
CA ARG A 160 -9.94 -4.43 8.09
C ARG A 160 -10.15 -5.57 7.10
N VAL A 161 -10.25 -6.79 7.64
CA VAL A 161 -10.52 -8.00 6.88
C VAL A 161 -11.97 -8.38 7.07
N ASP A 162 -12.73 -8.48 5.98
CA ASP A 162 -14.09 -8.97 5.95
C ASP A 162 -14.15 -10.31 5.16
N VAL A 163 -15.32 -10.92 5.08
CA VAL A 163 -15.53 -12.18 4.35
C VAL A 163 -15.25 -12.03 2.85
N ASP A 164 -15.72 -10.93 2.25
CA ASP A 164 -15.73 -10.71 0.79
C ASP A 164 -14.93 -9.49 0.31
N ARG A 165 -14.31 -8.73 1.24
CA ARG A 165 -13.57 -7.51 0.92
C ARG A 165 -12.46 -7.21 1.91
N TYR A 166 -11.56 -6.33 1.48
CA TYR A 166 -10.59 -5.66 2.36
C TYR A 166 -10.80 -4.16 2.33
N VAL A 167 -10.60 -3.53 3.49
CA VAL A 167 -10.49 -2.07 3.60
C VAL A 167 -9.09 -1.75 4.08
N LEU A 168 -8.31 -1.04 3.24
CA LEU A 168 -6.98 -0.57 3.58
C LEU A 168 -6.99 0.95 3.68
N ASP A 169 -6.70 1.48 4.85
CA ASP A 169 -6.46 2.90 5.04
C ASP A 169 -4.95 3.16 5.08
N LEU A 170 -4.48 4.10 4.28
CA LEU A 170 -3.12 4.63 4.30
C LEU A 170 -3.12 5.99 4.97
N GLN A 171 -2.40 6.11 6.08
CA GLN A 171 -1.96 7.40 6.60
C GLN A 171 -0.50 7.62 6.23
N TRP A 172 -0.25 8.62 5.41
CA TRP A 172 1.07 9.02 4.94
C TRP A 172 1.53 10.30 5.64
N ASN A 173 2.80 10.35 6.04
CA ASN A 173 3.45 11.53 6.60
C ASN A 173 4.81 11.75 5.94
N GLY A 174 5.09 13.01 5.56
CA GLY A 174 6.41 13.45 5.11
C GLY A 174 6.96 14.53 6.03
N GLU A 175 8.11 14.25 6.62
CA GLU A 175 8.92 15.19 7.39
C GLU A 175 10.08 15.69 6.55
N ALA A 176 10.10 17.00 6.28
CA ALA A 176 11.19 17.64 5.58
C ALA A 176 12.44 17.70 6.48
N LEU A 177 13.55 17.10 6.04
CA LEU A 177 14.84 17.15 6.74
C LEU A 177 15.69 18.35 6.28
N ILE A 178 15.41 18.83 5.07
CA ILE A 178 15.96 20.06 4.49
C ILE A 178 14.81 20.90 3.88
N GLY A 179 15.13 22.04 3.27
CA GLY A 179 14.16 22.77 2.45
C GLY A 179 13.70 21.93 1.26
N LEU A 180 12.39 21.68 1.17
CA LEU A 180 11.78 20.91 0.09
C LEU A 180 10.93 21.79 -0.83
N THR A 181 10.99 21.48 -2.12
CA THR A 181 10.09 21.97 -3.16
C THR A 181 9.36 20.77 -3.74
N MET A 182 8.04 20.91 -3.92
CA MET A 182 7.21 19.90 -4.56
C MET A 182 6.81 20.41 -5.94
N GLY A 183 7.35 19.79 -6.98
CA GLY A 183 7.01 20.13 -8.36
C GLY A 183 5.66 19.54 -8.76
N LYS A 184 4.90 20.31 -9.56
CA LYS A 184 3.71 19.78 -10.24
C LYS A 184 4.13 18.80 -11.33
N TYR A 185 3.42 17.67 -11.40
CA TYR A 185 3.59 16.66 -12.43
C TYR A 185 2.29 15.87 -12.62
N ASP A 186 2.17 15.17 -13.74
CA ASP A 186 0.93 14.48 -14.14
C ASP A 186 0.68 13.21 -13.33
N TYR A 187 1.70 12.69 -12.65
CA TYR A 187 1.59 11.53 -11.76
C TYR A 187 2.45 11.70 -10.50
N GLY A 188 2.09 10.95 -9.46
CA GLY A 188 2.69 10.96 -8.13
C GLY A 188 1.64 10.66 -7.06
N GLY A 189 2.09 10.30 -5.86
CA GLY A 189 1.26 9.85 -4.76
C GLY A 189 1.05 8.33 -4.73
N LEU A 190 -0.14 7.91 -4.31
CA LEU A 190 -0.54 6.51 -4.23
C LEU A 190 -0.72 5.93 -5.64
N PHE A 191 -0.11 4.78 -5.88
CA PHE A 191 -0.25 4.03 -7.12
C PHE A 191 -0.69 2.60 -6.83
N VAL A 192 -1.56 2.06 -7.69
CA VAL A 192 -2.06 0.69 -7.61
C VAL A 192 -1.81 0.00 -8.94
N ARG A 193 -0.88 -0.95 -8.95
CA ARG A 193 -0.61 -1.82 -10.10
C ARG A 193 -1.46 -3.09 -10.00
N MET A 194 -2.50 -3.19 -10.83
CA MET A 194 -3.36 -4.37 -10.95
C MET A 194 -2.94 -5.25 -12.13
N PRO A 195 -3.14 -6.58 -12.08
CA PRO A 195 -2.93 -7.49 -13.22
C PRO A 195 -4.08 -7.37 -14.24
N TRP A 196 -4.38 -6.15 -14.68
CA TRP A 196 -5.49 -5.88 -15.59
C TRP A 196 -5.18 -6.37 -17.01
N LYS A 197 -6.21 -6.89 -17.67
CA LYS A 197 -6.20 -7.28 -19.09
C LYS A 197 -7.38 -6.60 -19.80
N PRO A 198 -7.32 -6.35 -21.11
CA PRO A 198 -8.42 -5.74 -21.87
C PRO A 198 -9.80 -6.39 -21.68
N GLU A 199 -9.82 -7.70 -21.42
CA GLU A 199 -11.04 -8.48 -21.21
C GLU A 199 -11.64 -8.29 -19.79
N MET A 200 -10.89 -7.71 -18.86
CA MET A 200 -11.33 -7.51 -17.48
C MET A 200 -12.07 -6.18 -17.34
N GLN A 201 -13.28 -6.24 -16.77
CA GLN A 201 -13.95 -5.03 -16.32
C GLN A 201 -13.20 -4.48 -15.10
N GLY A 202 -12.78 -3.22 -15.19
CA GLY A 202 -12.16 -2.47 -14.10
C GLY A 202 -12.79 -1.08 -14.05
N GLU A 203 -12.89 -0.53 -12.86
CA GLU A 203 -13.39 0.82 -12.64
C GLU A 203 -12.63 1.46 -11.48
N VAL A 204 -12.32 2.75 -11.61
CA VAL A 204 -11.81 3.59 -10.53
C VAL A 204 -12.88 4.57 -10.11
N VAL A 205 -13.14 4.71 -8.81
CA VAL A 205 -14.09 5.69 -8.27
C VAL A 205 -13.43 6.50 -7.16
N ASN A 206 -13.48 7.83 -7.24
CA ASN A 206 -12.97 8.70 -6.19
C ASN A 206 -14.07 9.15 -5.21
N ASN A 207 -13.69 9.93 -4.19
CA ASN A 207 -14.62 10.43 -3.17
C ASN A 207 -15.71 11.37 -3.73
N ALA A 208 -15.49 12.00 -4.89
CA ALA A 208 -16.46 12.80 -5.60
C ALA A 208 -17.40 11.96 -6.49
N ARG A 209 -17.30 10.63 -6.42
CA ARG A 209 -18.05 9.66 -7.25
C ARG A 209 -17.76 9.80 -8.74
N GLN A 210 -16.65 10.42 -9.09
CA GLN A 210 -16.16 10.43 -10.46
C GLN A 210 -15.61 9.05 -10.80
N ARG A 211 -15.65 8.69 -12.08
CA ARG A 211 -15.29 7.36 -12.59
C ARG A 211 -14.16 7.47 -13.61
N ASP A 212 -13.25 6.50 -13.57
CA ASP A 212 -12.12 6.31 -14.50
C ASP A 212 -11.26 7.57 -14.64
N GLU A 213 -11.05 8.10 -15.85
CA GLU A 213 -10.23 9.30 -16.09
C GLU A 213 -10.66 10.52 -15.27
N ARG A 214 -11.94 10.59 -14.87
CA ARG A 214 -12.44 11.69 -14.03
C ARG A 214 -12.17 11.48 -12.55
N ALA A 215 -11.81 10.26 -12.14
CA ALA A 215 -11.48 9.90 -10.78
C ALA A 215 -10.04 10.25 -10.40
N GLU A 216 -9.17 10.45 -11.39
CA GLU A 216 -7.75 10.82 -11.26
C GLU A 216 -7.52 12.32 -10.97
#